data_AF-A0A519QTP0-F1
#
_entry.id   AF-A0A519QTP0-F1
#
_cell.length_a   1.000
_cell.length_b   1.000
_cell.length_c   1.000
_cell.angle_alpha   90.00
_cell.angle_beta   90.00
_cell.angle_gamma   90.00
#
_symmetry.space_group_name_H-M   'P 1'
#
loop_
_entity.id
_entity.type
_entity.pdbx_description
1 polymer ?
#
loop_
_entity_poly.entity_id
_entity_poly.type
_entity_poly.pdbx_seq_one_letter_code
_entity_poly.pdbx_strand_id
1 'polypeptide(L)' 'MNALQNIKNNLIDRILATKNERLLEAINSIFDSTQSEEVFALSSEQIEMLSMSERDIESGNFISESDLDKRDSEWLS' A
#
# COMPACT_ATOMS: atom_id res chain seq x y z
N MET A 1 4.32 -32.48 15.32
CA MET A 1 4.41 -31.08 15.81
C MET A 1 5.45 -30.35 14.99
N ASN A 2 5.08 -29.23 14.37
CA ASN A 2 5.92 -28.55 13.39
C ASN A 2 6.90 -27.63 14.13
N ALA A 3 8.22 -27.82 13.97
CA ALA A 3 9.25 -27.06 14.69
C ALA A 3 9.07 -25.54 14.53
N LEU A 4 8.57 -25.11 13.37
CA LEU A 4 8.23 -23.72 13.09
C LEU A 4 7.15 -23.16 14.03
N GLN A 5 6.13 -23.96 14.36
CA GLN A 5 5.07 -23.54 15.27
C GLN A 5 5.58 -23.35 16.70
N ASN A 6 6.51 -24.22 17.13
CA ASN A 6 7.13 -24.09 18.45
C ASN A 6 7.96 -22.81 18.56
N ILE A 7 8.69 -22.46 17.50
CA ILE A 7 9.47 -21.21 17.46
C ILE A 7 8.54 -19.99 17.52
N LYS A 8 7.45 -19.97 16.74
CA LYS A 8 6.47 -18.88 16.75
C LYS A 8 5.84 -18.69 18.14
N ASN A 9 5.37 -19.77 18.75
CA ASN A 9 4.75 -19.71 20.08
C ASN A 9 5.73 -19.19 21.14
N ASN A 10 6.99 -19.64 21.11
CA ASN A 10 8.00 -19.16 22.05
C ASN A 10 8.32 -17.67 21.89
N LEU A 11 8.30 -17.15 20.66
CA LEU A 11 8.47 -15.72 20.40
C LEU A 11 7.29 -14.91 20.96
N ILE A 12 6.05 -15.36 20.74
CA ILE A 12 4.84 -14.72 21.28
C ILE A 12 4.92 -14.66 22.81
N ASP A 13 5.28 -15.77 23.46
CA ASP A 13 5.39 -15.83 24.93
C ASP A 13 6.43 -14.84 25.46
N ARG A 14 7.58 -14.71 24.78
CA ARG A 14 8.63 -13.75 25.16
C ARG A 14 8.20 -12.29 24.98
N ILE A 15 7.47 -12.00 23.90
CA ILE A 15 6.92 -10.67 23.62
C ILE A 15 5.87 -10.30 24.67
N LEU A 16 5.01 -11.23 25.07
CA LEU A 16 3.99 -11.00 26.11
C LEU A 16 4.60 -10.84 27.51
N ALA A 17 5.72 -11.49 27.80
CA ALA A 17 6.37 -11.42 29.10
C ALA A 17 7.22 -10.16 29.31
N THR A 18 7.69 -9.51 28.23
CA THR A 18 8.57 -8.33 28.34
C THR A 18 7.77 -7.05 28.56
N LYS A 19 8.31 -6.16 29.41
CA LYS A 19 7.84 -4.77 29.58
C LYS A 19 8.86 -3.75 29.05
N ASN A 20 9.92 -4.22 28.40
CA ASN A 20 10.97 -3.36 27.89
C ASN A 20 10.55 -2.79 26.53
N GLU A 21 10.14 -1.53 26.54
CA GLU A 21 9.71 -0.76 25.37
C GLU A 21 10.77 -0.74 24.27
N ARG A 22 12.03 -0.45 24.60
CA ARG A 22 13.14 -0.41 23.63
C ARG A 22 13.36 -1.74 22.91
N LEU A 23 13.14 -2.85 23.61
CA LEU A 23 13.23 -4.18 23.01
C LEU A 23 12.07 -4.42 22.03
N LEU A 24 10.85 -4.00 22.39
CA LEU A 24 9.68 -4.14 21.54
C LEU A 24 9.81 -3.26 20.28
N GLU A 25 10.31 -2.03 20.41
CA GLU A 25 10.60 -1.15 19.28
C GLU A 25 11.61 -1.79 18.32
N ALA A 26 12.73 -2.31 18.83
CA ALA A 26 13.74 -2.97 18.01
C ALA A 26 13.20 -4.22 17.29
N ILE A 27 12.36 -5.01 17.96
CA ILE A 27 11.69 -6.17 17.35
C ILE A 27 10.76 -5.72 16.22
N ASN A 28 9.98 -4.65 16.43
CA ASN A 28 9.07 -4.12 15.42
C ASN A 28 9.84 -3.64 14.19
N SER A 29 10.92 -2.86 14.38
CA SER A 29 11.76 -2.40 13.26
C SER A 29 12.40 -3.55 12.48
N ILE A 30 12.77 -4.65 13.13
CA ILE A 30 13.28 -5.84 12.43
C ILE A 30 12.18 -6.43 11.54
N PHE A 31 10.96 -6.59 12.06
CA PHE A 31 9.84 -7.11 11.25
C PHE A 31 9.55 -6.22 10.05
N ASP A 32 9.50 -4.90 10.25
CA ASP A 32 9.28 -3.92 9.19
C ASP A 32 10.39 -4.00 8.12
N SER A 33 11.66 -4.15 8.53
CA SER A 33 12.78 -4.30 7.58
C SER A 33 12.80 -5.61 6.80
N THR A 34 12.09 -6.63 7.30
CA THR A 34 11.98 -7.95 6.65
C THR A 34 10.73 -8.09 5.81
N GLN A 35 9.77 -7.17 5.94
CA GLN A 35 8.74 -7.02 4.93
C GLN A 35 9.43 -6.50 3.67
N SER A 36 9.60 -7.40 2.70
CA SER A 36 9.72 -6.99 1.31
C SER A 36 8.58 -6.02 1.08
N GLU A 37 8.87 -4.75 0.79
CA GLU A 37 7.90 -3.92 0.08
C GLU A 37 7.48 -4.77 -1.12
N GLU A 38 6.26 -5.31 -1.11
CA GLU A 38 5.68 -5.86 -2.32
C GLU A 38 5.50 -4.65 -3.22
N VAL A 39 6.57 -4.30 -3.94
CA VAL A 39 6.56 -3.26 -4.95
C VAL A 39 5.52 -3.72 -5.96
N PHE A 40 4.35 -3.09 -5.90
CA PHE A 40 3.26 -3.40 -6.79
C PHE A 40 3.72 -3.07 -8.21
N ALA A 41 4.07 -4.11 -8.96
CA ALA A 41 4.47 -3.97 -10.34
C ALA A 41 3.21 -3.71 -11.18
N LEU A 42 3.15 -2.53 -11.79
CA LEU A 42 2.10 -2.21 -12.75
C LEU A 42 2.19 -3.16 -13.95
N SER A 43 1.03 -3.54 -14.49
CA SER A 43 0.99 -4.24 -15.78
C SER A 43 1.36 -3.29 -16.92
N SER A 44 1.72 -3.85 -18.08
CA SER A 44 2.03 -3.05 -19.27
C SER A 44 0.87 -2.13 -19.67
N GLU A 45 -0.37 -2.61 -19.54
CA GLU A 45 -1.59 -1.86 -19.86
C GLU A 45 -1.82 -0.70 -18.88
N GLN A 46 -1.48 -0.89 -17.60
CA GLN A 46 -1.58 0.17 -16.60
C GLN A 46 -0.53 1.26 -16.84
N ILE A 47 0.69 0.88 -17.23
CA ILE A 47 1.75 1.82 -17.61
C ILE A 47 1.34 2.60 -18.87
N GLU A 48 0.77 1.92 -19.86
CA GLU A 48 0.25 2.55 -21.08
C GLU A 48 -0.87 3.56 -20.77
N MET A 49 -1.81 3.20 -19.89
CA MET A 49 -2.89 4.09 -19.45
C MET A 49 -2.35 5.36 -18.77
N LEU A 50 -1.33 5.23 -17.93
CA LEU A 50 -0.66 6.40 -17.32
C LEU A 50 0.03 7.26 -18.38
N SER A 51 0.72 6.64 -19.34
CA SER A 51 1.38 7.34 -20.44
C SER A 51 0.39 8.08 -21.35
N MET A 52 -0.82 7.54 -21.53
CA MET A 52 -1.91 8.22 -22.23
C MET A 52 -2.40 9.44 -21.43
N SER A 53 -2.60 9.28 -20.12
CA SER A 53 -3.00 10.37 -19.23
C SER A 53 -1.99 11.53 -19.24
N GLU A 54 -0.70 11.24 -19.22
CA GLU A 54 0.36 12.26 -19.33
C GLU A 54 0.25 13.06 -20.63
N ARG A 55 0.03 12.37 -21.76
CA ARG A 55 -0.19 13.03 -23.06
C ARG A 55 -1.45 13.88 -23.09
N ASP A 56 -2.52 13.42 -22.43
CA ASP A 56 -3.77 14.18 -22.34
C ASP A 56 -3.58 15.45 -21.51
N ILE A 57 -2.80 15.39 -20.42
CA ILE A 57 -2.43 16.58 -19.62
C ILE A 57 -1.62 17.56 -20.46
N GLU A 58 -0.57 17.09 -21.16
CA GLU A 58 0.27 17.93 -22.01
C GLU A 58 -0.52 18.59 -23.15
N SER A 59 -1.49 17.87 -23.70
CA SER A 59 -2.35 18.34 -24.79
C SER A 59 -3.52 19.21 -24.33
N GLY A 60 -3.71 19.37 -23.01
CA GLY A 60 -4.86 20.09 -22.44
C GLY A 60 -6.19 19.34 -22.56
N ASN A 61 -6.17 18.03 -22.82
CA ASN A 61 -7.33 17.15 -22.91
C ASN A 61 -7.80 16.67 -21.53
N PHE A 62 -7.96 17.61 -20.58
CA PHE A 62 -8.54 17.33 -19.27
C PHE A 62 -9.69 18.29 -19.00
N ILE A 63 -10.55 17.94 -18.05
CA ILE A 63 -11.66 18.79 -17.61
C ILE A 63 -11.44 19.20 -16.16
N SER A 64 -11.98 20.35 -15.78
CA SER A 64 -11.99 20.75 -14.38
C SER A 64 -12.99 19.91 -13.60
N GLU A 65 -12.76 19.75 -12.30
CA GLU A 65 -13.70 19.09 -11.39
C GLU A 65 -15.09 19.74 -11.45
N SER A 66 -15.16 21.08 -11.52
CA SER A 66 -16.44 21.80 -11.67
C SER A 66 -17.18 21.50 -12.98
N ASP A 67 -16.46 21.23 -14.07
CA ASP A 67 -17.07 20.84 -15.35
C ASP A 67 -17.56 19.39 -15.33
N LEU A 68 -16.90 18.53 -14.55
CA LEU A 68 -17.33 17.15 -14.31
C LEU A 68 -18.60 17.12 -13.46
N ASP A 69 -18.63 17.83 -12.34
CA ASP A 69 -19.79 17.89 -11.43
C ASP A 69 -21.07 18.34 -12.13
N LYS A 70 -20.94 19.31 -13.04
CA LYS A 70 -22.07 19.80 -13.84
C LYS A 70 -22.60 18.71 -14.78
N ARG A 71 -21.70 17.98 -15.46
CA ARG A 71 -22.08 16.87 -16.35
C ARG A 71 -22.73 15.72 -15.60
N ASP A 72 -22.22 15.39 -14.43
CA ASP A 72 -22.79 14.34 -13.58
C ASP A 72 -24.20 14.72 -13.11
N SER A 73 -24.40 15.98 -12.76
CA SER A 73 -25.73 16.51 -12.40
C SER A 73 -26.72 16.47 -13.56
N GLU A 74 -26.28 16.78 -14.79
CA GLU A 74 -27.09 16.69 -16.02
C GLU A 74 -27.41 15.24 -16.41
N TRP A 75 -26.53 14.28 -16.10
CA TRP A 75 -26.75 12.86 -16.39
C TRP A 75 -27.74 12.20 -15.43
N LEU A 76 -27.80 12.66 -14.18
CA LEU A 76 -28.66 12.13 -13.13
C LEU A 76 -30.08 12.73 -13.12
N SER A 77 -30.37 13.72 -13.98
CA SER A 77 -31.68 14.38 -14.11
C SER A 77 -32.54 13.78 -15.23
#